data_AF-A0A7C7T8E8-F1
#
_entry.id   AF-A0A7C7T8E8-F1
#
_cell.length_a   1.000
_cell.length_b   1.000
_cell.length_c   1.000
_cell.angle_alpha   90.00
_cell.angle_beta   90.00
_cell.angle_gamma   90.00
#
_symmetry.space_group_name_H-M   'P 1'
#
loop_
_entity.id
_entity.type
_entity.pdbx_description
1 polymer ?
#
loop_
_entity_poly.entity_id
_entity_poly.type
_entity_poly.pdbx_seq_one_letter_code
_entity_poly.pdbx_strand_id
1 'polypeptide(L)' 'MKKLDEKKYLNMLEYFCLHRLKSKSQIFQDLFAIYFTEFKKNGFFLEIGAADGVNISNTFVLEKNLNWNGIVCDPLPT' A
#
# COMPACT_ATOMS: atom_id res chain seq x y z
N MET A 1 11.75 1.27 -25.13
CA MET A 1 10.66 1.12 -24.16
C MET A 1 10.74 -0.29 -23.57
N LYS A 2 10.80 -0.46 -22.24
CA LYS A 2 10.77 -1.82 -21.65
C LYS A 2 9.41 -2.45 -21.94
N LYS A 3 9.40 -3.71 -22.37
CA LYS A 3 8.16 -4.46 -22.60
C LYS A 3 7.47 -4.68 -21.26
N LEU A 4 6.16 -4.46 -21.20
CA LEU A 4 5.36 -4.71 -20.02
C LEU A 4 5.30 -6.21 -19.75
N ASP A 5 5.42 -6.62 -18.49
CA ASP A 5 5.13 -8.00 -18.07
C ASP A 5 3.63 -8.14 -17.81
N GLU A 6 2.86 -8.37 -18.87
CA GLU A 6 1.40 -8.44 -18.82
C GLU A 6 0.89 -9.40 -17.73
N LYS A 7 1.53 -10.56 -17.57
CA LYS A 7 1.14 -11.55 -16.56
C LYS A 7 1.30 -11.01 -15.14
N LYS A 8 2.39 -10.30 -14.86
CA LYS A 8 2.63 -9.67 -13.55
C LYS A 8 1.54 -8.67 -13.19
N TYR A 9 1.08 -7.86 -14.15
CA TYR A 9 0.03 -6.86 -13.91
C TYR A 9 -1.37 -7.48 -13.84
N LEU A 10 -1.66 -8.53 -14.61
CA LEU A 10 -2.92 -9.27 -14.46
C LEU A 10 -3.04 -9.91 -13.07
N ASN A 11 -1.98 -10.55 -12.59
CA ASN A 11 -1.93 -11.13 -11.25
C ASN A 11 -2.06 -10.05 -10.15
N MET A 12 -1.52 -8.84 -10.37
CA MET A 12 -1.71 -7.71 -9.46
C MET A 12 -3.18 -7.28 -9.39
N LEU A 13 -3.87 -7.19 -10.53
CA LEU A 13 -5.28 -6.83 -10.57
C LEU A 13 -6.16 -7.89 -9.90
N GLU A 14 -5.86 -9.17 -10.11
CA GLU A 14 -6.51 -10.27 -9.39
C GLU A 14 -6.29 -10.13 -7.88
N TYR A 15 -5.06 -9.83 -7.45
CA TYR A 15 -4.74 -9.56 -6.05
C TYR A 15 -5.58 -8.40 -5.48
N PHE A 16 -5.75 -7.31 -6.23
CA PHE A 16 -6.60 -6.19 -5.81
C PHE A 16 -8.05 -6.64 -5.61
N CYS A 17 -8.62 -7.38 -6.56
CA CYS A 17 -9.99 -7.90 -6.47
C CYS A 17 -10.22 -8.80 -5.24
N LEU A 18 -9.26 -9.68 -4.95
CA LEU A 18 -9.30 -10.62 -3.83
C LEU A 18 -9.17 -9.92 -2.47
N HIS A 19 -8.40 -8.84 -2.41
CA HIS A 19 -8.04 -8.17 -1.15
C HIS A 19 -8.68 -6.79 -0.96
N ARG A 20 -9.56 -6.35 -1.87
CA ARG A 20 -10.22 -5.03 -1.84
C ARG A 20 -10.83 -4.65 -0.51
N LEU A 21 -11.41 -5.61 0.22
CA LEU A 21 -12.07 -5.37 1.52
C LEU A 21 -11.07 -5.17 2.67
N LYS A 22 -9.81 -5.56 2.48
CA LYS A 22 -8.73 -5.36 3.45
C LYS A 22 -8.00 -4.04 3.23
N SER A 23 -8.06 -3.49 2.01
CA SER A 23 -7.46 -2.22 1.66
C SER A 23 -8.05 -1.08 2.49
N LYS A 24 -7.19 -0.21 3.02
CA LYS A 24 -7.58 1.06 3.64
C LYS A 24 -7.29 2.26 2.75
N SER A 25 -6.44 2.08 1.73
CA SER A 25 -6.07 3.13 0.78
C SER A 25 -7.21 3.52 -0.18
N GLN A 26 -7.09 4.70 -0.79
CA GLN A 26 -8.11 5.23 -1.70
C GLN A 26 -8.23 4.45 -3.01
N ILE A 27 -7.09 4.06 -3.60
CA ILE A 27 -6.98 3.40 -4.91
C ILE A 27 -6.00 2.22 -4.87
N PHE A 28 -6.03 1.44 -3.79
CA PHE A 28 -5.24 0.21 -3.61
C PHE A 28 -3.72 0.41 -3.58
N GLN A 29 -3.23 1.58 -3.18
CA GLN A 29 -1.78 1.84 -3.06
C GLN A 29 -1.11 0.95 -2.00
N ASP A 30 -1.81 0.64 -0.91
CA ASP A 30 -1.35 -0.34 0.08
C ASP A 30 -1.14 -1.71 -0.57
N LEU A 31 -2.14 -2.23 -1.30
CA LEU A 31 -2.05 -3.50 -2.01
C LEU A 31 -0.98 -3.49 -3.11
N PHE A 32 -0.80 -2.36 -3.80
CA PHE A 32 0.29 -2.16 -4.77
C PHE A 32 1.66 -2.38 -4.10
N ALA A 33 1.90 -1.69 -2.98
CA ALA A 33 3.16 -1.80 -2.25
C ALA A 33 3.38 -3.24 -1.77
N ILE A 34 2.35 -3.89 -1.22
CA ILE A 34 2.42 -5.28 -0.76
C ILE A 34 2.78 -6.23 -1.92
N TYR A 35 2.11 -6.10 -3.06
CA TYR A 35 2.31 -6.98 -4.20
C TYR A 35 3.71 -6.84 -4.81
N PHE A 36 4.16 -5.60 -5.06
CA PHE A 36 5.46 -5.36 -5.70
C PHE A 36 6.66 -5.53 -4.78
N THR A 37 6.44 -5.55 -3.46
CA THR A 37 7.47 -5.91 -2.48
C THR A 37 7.47 -7.40 -2.15
N GLU A 38 6.74 -8.20 -2.93
CA GLU A 38 6.64 -9.66 -2.76
C GLU A 38 6.20 -10.04 -1.33
N PHE A 39 5.20 -9.33 -0.82
CA PHE A 39 4.62 -9.58 0.51
C PHE A 39 5.64 -9.45 1.66
N LYS A 40 6.64 -8.58 1.48
CA LYS A 40 7.66 -8.32 2.50
C LYS A 40 7.02 -7.99 3.84
N LYS A 41 7.59 -8.55 4.90
CA LYS A 41 7.29 -8.22 6.30
C LYS A 41 8.43 -7.39 6.89
N ASN A 42 8.15 -6.66 7.96
CA ASN A 42 9.15 -5.85 8.67
C ASN A 42 9.83 -4.81 7.74
N GLY A 43 9.06 -4.20 6.84
CA GLY A 43 9.57 -3.14 5.98
C GLY A 43 9.58 -1.77 6.65
N PHE A 44 10.06 -0.76 5.91
CA PHE A 44 10.01 0.64 6.32
C PHE A 44 9.33 1.48 5.23
N PHE A 45 8.46 2.41 5.59
CA PHE A 45 7.75 3.29 4.65
C PHE A 45 7.87 4.79 5.02
N LEU A 46 7.54 5.62 4.04
CA LEU A 46 7.24 7.04 4.20
C LEU A 46 5.88 7.31 3.53
N GLU A 47 4.89 7.72 4.31
CA GLU A 47 3.60 8.20 3.81
C GLU A 47 3.55 9.73 3.91
N ILE A 48 3.29 10.38 2.78
CA ILE A 48 3.20 11.85 2.67
C ILE A 48 1.75 12.21 2.31
N GLY A 49 1.18 13.17 3.02
CA GLY A 49 -0.22 13.60 2.82
C GLY A 49 -1.20 12.67 3.51
N ALA A 50 -0.87 12.23 4.74
CA ALA A 50 -1.60 11.22 5.47
C ALA A 50 -2.91 11.71 6.12
N ALA A 51 -3.17 13.02 6.15
CA ALA A 51 -4.28 13.63 6.90
C ALA A 51 -4.36 13.12 8.35
N ASP A 52 -5.34 12.26 8.68
CA ASP A 52 -5.52 11.69 10.02
C ASP A 52 -4.74 10.37 10.26
N GLY A 53 -4.00 9.90 9.26
CA GLY A 53 -3.18 8.69 9.31
C GLY A 53 -3.96 7.38 9.35
N VAL A 54 -5.29 7.40 9.18
CA VAL A 54 -6.15 6.20 9.33
C VAL A 54 -7.13 6.08 8.17
N ASN A 55 -7.91 7.12 7.91
CA ASN A 55 -8.81 7.15 6.76
C ASN A 55 -7.97 7.30 5.49
N ILE A 56 -8.34 6.53 4.46
CA ILE A 56 -7.64 6.48 3.16
C ILE A 56 -6.11 6.23 3.24
N SER A 57 -5.59 5.71 4.36
CA SER A 57 -4.15 5.50 4.56
C SER A 57 -3.60 4.40 3.65
N ASN A 58 -2.44 4.68 3.07
CA ASN A 58 -1.67 3.77 2.23
C ASN A 58 -0.80 2.81 3.04
N THR A 59 -0.65 3.02 4.35
CA THR A 59 0.29 2.25 5.19
C THR A 59 -0.37 1.53 6.35
N PHE A 60 -1.63 1.84 6.67
CA PHE A 60 -2.36 1.20 7.77
C PHE A 60 -2.29 -0.34 7.74
N VAL A 61 -2.50 -0.96 6.58
CA VAL A 61 -2.40 -2.43 6.42
C VAL A 61 -0.95 -2.93 6.56
N LEU A 62 0.02 -2.16 6.05
CA LEU A 62 1.44 -2.52 6.12
C LEU A 62 1.90 -2.55 7.58
N GLU A 63 1.49 -1.58 8.38
CA GLU A 63 1.77 -1.49 9.81
C GLU A 63 1.10 -2.64 10.56
N LYS A 64 -0.23 -2.77 10.44
CA LYS A 64 -1.02 -3.66 11.30
C LYS A 64 -0.92 -5.13 10.90
N ASN A 65 -0.69 -5.45 9.63
CA ASN A 65 -0.70 -6.83 9.14
C ASN A 65 0.67 -7.36 8.70
N LEU A 66 1.61 -6.49 8.34
CA LEU A 66 2.93 -6.89 7.85
C LEU A 66 4.08 -6.43 8.74
N ASN A 67 3.78 -5.80 9.88
CA ASN A 67 4.76 -5.32 10.86
C ASN A 67 5.75 -4.31 10.26
N TRP A 68 5.32 -3.53 9.28
CA TRP A 68 6.13 -2.42 8.78
C TRP A 68 6.14 -1.29 9.79
N ASN A 69 7.26 -0.59 9.89
CA ASN A 69 7.36 0.68 10.60
C ASN A 69 7.53 1.81 9.58
N GLY A 70 7.38 3.06 9.98
CA GLY A 70 7.57 4.15 9.02
C GLY A 70 7.34 5.53 9.60
N ILE A 71 7.37 6.50 8.70
CA ILE A 71 7.05 7.89 8.98
C ILE A 71 5.75 8.20 8.25
N VAL A 72 4.77 8.69 8.99
CA VAL A 72 3.51 9.21 8.47
C VAL A 72 3.57 10.73 8.65
N CYS A 73 3.50 11.50 7.57
CA CYS A 73 3.55 12.95 7.64
C CYS A 73 2.45 13.60 6.81
N ASP A 74 1.94 14.71 7.33
CA ASP A 74 1.04 15.61 6.62
C ASP A 74 1.50 17.05 6.87
N PRO A 75 1.59 17.90 5.83
CA PRO A 75 1.98 19.29 6.00
C PRO A 75 0.87 20.16 6.61
N LEU A 76 -0.38 19.70 6.62
CA LEU A 76 -1.49 20.44 7.21
C LEU A 76 -1.53 20.16 8.72
N PRO A 77 -1.37 21.20 9.57
CA PRO A 77 -1.70 21.06 10.97
C PRO A 77 -3.21 20.77 11.06
N THR A 78 -3.56 19.66 11.67
CA THR A 78 -4.94 19.16 11.79
C THR A 78 -5.84 20.15 12.52
#